data_AF-A0A2D9MXB1-F1
#
_entry.id   AF-A0A2D9MXB1-F1
#
_cell.length_a   1.000
_cell.length_b   1.000
_cell.length_c   1.000
_cell.angle_alpha   90.00
_cell.angle_beta   90.00
_cell.angle_gamma   90.00
#
_symmetry.space_group_name_H-M   'P 1'
#
loop_
_entity.id
_entity.type
_entity.pdbx_description
1 polymer ?
#
loop_
_entity_poly.entity_id
_entity_poly.type
_entity_poly.pdbx_seq_one_letter_code
_entity_poly.pdbx_strand_id
1 'polypeptide(L)' 'MAPVYPELMFCPTGGISFDEASEYLAQKNVISVGGSFASPQNLIEKRDWNAIKALAQRAARL' A
#
# COMPACT_ATOMS: atom_id res chain seq x y z
N MET A 1 -1.15 24.75 -0.30
CA MET A 1 -1.65 24.36 -1.64
C MET A 1 -2.88 23.51 -1.45
N ALA A 2 -4.03 23.82 -2.05
CA ALA A 2 -5.24 23.00 -1.98
C ALA A 2 -5.31 22.04 -3.20
N PRO A 3 -5.88 20.84 -3.06
CA PRO A 3 -6.07 19.93 -4.19
C PRO A 3 -7.02 20.54 -5.24
N VAL A 4 -6.75 20.29 -6.53
CA VAL A 4 -7.62 20.74 -7.64
C VAL A 4 -9.03 20.15 -7.53
N TYR A 5 -9.13 18.92 -7.00
CA TYR A 5 -10.38 18.22 -6.75
C TYR A 5 -10.47 17.83 -5.27
N PRO A 6 -10.92 18.73 -4.38
CA PRO A 6 -10.86 18.54 -2.93
C PRO A 6 -11.82 17.45 -2.42
N GLU A 7 -12.86 17.12 -3.18
CA GLU A 7 -13.89 16.12 -2.83
C GLU A 7 -13.49 14.69 -3.22
N LEU A 8 -12.45 14.51 -4.04
CA LEU A 8 -12.07 13.19 -4.53
C LEU A 8 -11.16 12.48 -3.54
N MET A 9 -11.50 11.22 -3.25
CA MET A 9 -10.67 10.30 -2.47
C MET A 9 -9.98 9.30 -3.39
N PHE A 10 -8.73 8.96 -3.06
CA PHE A 10 -7.87 8.13 -3.89
C PHE A 10 -7.44 6.84 -3.19
N CYS A 11 -7.27 5.79 -3.99
CA CYS A 11 -6.58 4.56 -3.64
C CYS A 11 -5.45 4.34 -4.68
N PRO A 12 -4.25 4.88 -4.46
CA PRO A 12 -3.11 4.68 -5.35
C PRO A 12 -2.74 3.20 -5.43
N THR A 13 -2.50 2.72 -6.65
CA THR A 13 -2.08 1.33 -6.90
C THR A 13 -1.03 1.24 -8.00
N GLY A 14 -0.26 0.15 -7.99
CA GLY A 14 0.71 -0.19 -9.04
C GLY A 14 2.15 0.22 -8.71
N GLY A 15 3.02 -0.77 -8.50
CA GLY A 15 4.46 -0.56 -8.30
C GLY A 15 4.88 0.09 -6.98
N ILE A 16 3.94 0.46 -6.11
CA ILE A 16 4.20 1.13 -4.83
C ILE A 16 5.05 0.27 -3.89
N SER A 17 6.07 0.86 -3.27
CA SER A 17 6.90 0.29 -2.20
C SER A 17 6.40 0.67 -0.81
N PHE A 18 6.96 0.08 0.26
CA PHE A 18 6.60 0.43 1.64
C PHE A 18 6.87 1.89 2.00
N ASP A 19 7.94 2.46 1.44
CA ASP A 19 8.34 3.83 1.75
C ASP A 19 7.38 4.82 1.05
N GLU A 20 7.11 4.59 -0.25
CA GLU A 20 6.13 5.39 -1.02
C GLU A 20 4.71 5.25 -0.46
N ALA A 21 4.32 4.06 0.02
CA ALA A 21 3.01 3.83 0.62
C ALA A 21 2.75 4.78 1.81
N SER A 22 3.77 5.01 2.65
CA SER A 22 3.67 5.92 3.80
C SER A 22 3.45 7.38 3.33
N GLU A 23 4.13 7.79 2.27
CA GLU A 23 4.02 9.14 1.70
C GLU A 23 2.62 9.40 1.09
N TYR A 24 2.05 8.40 0.41
CA TYR A 24 0.68 8.47 -0.10
C TYR A 24 -0.35 8.53 1.03
N LEU A 25 -0.22 7.69 2.05
CA LEU A 25 -1.16 7.64 3.18
C LEU A 25 -1.15 8.93 4.03
N ALA A 26 -0.05 9.69 4.01
CA ALA A 26 0.01 11.01 4.66
C ALA A 26 -0.88 12.07 3.98
N GLN A 27 -1.31 11.85 2.73
CA GLN A 27 -2.17 12.78 2.01
C GLN A 27 -3.62 12.68 2.51
N LYS A 28 -4.24 13.82 2.79
CA LYS A 28 -5.61 13.89 3.35
C LYS A 28 -6.69 13.26 2.45
N ASN A 29 -6.44 13.18 1.15
CA ASN A 29 -7.37 12.66 0.16
C ASN A 29 -7.03 11.22 -0.28
N VAL A 30 -6.13 10.53 0.41
CA VAL A 30 -5.81 9.11 0.15
C VAL A 30 -6.40 8.28 1.29
N ILE A 31 -7.31 7.36 0.96
CA ILE A 31 -8.00 6.51 1.95
C ILE A 31 -7.30 5.17 2.18
N SER A 32 -6.52 4.73 1.19
CA SER A 32 -5.81 3.46 1.20
C SER A 32 -4.76 3.45 0.10
N VAL A 33 -3.83 2.50 0.20
CA VAL A 33 -2.83 2.22 -0.83
C VAL A 33 -2.84 0.73 -1.14
N GLY A 34 -2.70 0.38 -2.41
CA GLY A 34 -2.65 -1.00 -2.85
C GLY A 34 -1.35 -1.31 -3.56
N GLY A 35 -0.71 -2.42 -3.20
CA GLY A 35 0.49 -2.85 -3.90
C GLY A 35 0.87 -4.29 -3.58
N SER A 36 1.58 -4.90 -4.52
CA SER A 36 2.10 -6.27 -4.37
C SER A 36 3.12 -6.40 -3.24
N PHE A 37 3.60 -5.30 -2.67
CA PHE A 37 4.54 -5.31 -1.54
C PHE A 37 4.01 -6.04 -0.30
N ALA A 38 2.69 -6.07 -0.09
CA ALA A 38 2.06 -6.79 1.02
C ALA A 38 1.90 -8.29 0.75
N SER A 39 1.79 -8.69 -0.52
CA SER A 39 1.67 -10.10 -0.96
C SER A 39 2.40 -10.35 -2.29
N PRO A 40 3.74 -10.41 -2.29
CA PRO A 40 4.54 -10.62 -3.49
C PRO A 40 4.23 -11.94 -4.20
N GLN A 41 4.15 -11.92 -5.54
CA GLN A 41 3.81 -13.10 -6.34
C GLN A 41 4.78 -14.27 -6.10
N ASN A 42 6.08 -14.00 -5.97
CA ASN A 42 7.09 -15.03 -5.71
C ASN A 42 6.87 -15.76 -4.37
N LEU A 43 6.31 -15.10 -3.35
CA LEU A 43 5.97 -15.73 -2.08
C LEU A 43 4.69 -16.55 -2.18
N ILE A 44 3.72 -16.09 -2.99
CA ILE A 44 2.50 -16.84 -3.30
C ILE A 44 2.86 -18.14 -4.03
N GLU A 45 3.71 -18.07 -5.06
CA GLU A 45 4.19 -19.23 -5.82
C GLU A 45 4.93 -20.25 -4.94
N LYS A 46 5.70 -19.76 -3.97
CA LYS A 46 6.39 -20.57 -2.96
C LYS A 46 5.48 -21.05 -1.82
N ARG A 47 4.23 -20.57 -1.76
CA ARG A 47 3.29 -20.79 -0.64
C ARG A 47 3.86 -20.38 0.72
N ASP A 48 4.69 -19.35 0.74
CA ASP A 48 5.32 -18.83 1.96
C ASP A 48 4.37 -17.89 2.71
N TRP A 49 3.37 -18.48 3.36
CA TRP A 49 2.34 -17.74 4.08
C TRP A 49 2.88 -17.02 5.32
N ASN A 50 3.97 -17.51 5.90
CA ASN A 50 4.60 -16.86 7.05
C ASN A 50 5.26 -15.54 6.64
N ALA A 51 5.98 -15.53 5.52
CA ALA A 51 6.55 -14.30 4.97
C ALA A 51 5.45 -13.31 4.56
N ILE A 52 4.40 -13.78 3.87
CA ILE A 52 3.25 -12.93 3.49
C ILE A 52 2.58 -12.34 4.73
N LYS A 53 2.37 -13.13 5.79
CA LYS A 53 1.79 -12.62 7.05
C LYS A 53 2.63 -11.51 7.67
N ALA A 54 3.96 -11.66 7.69
CA ALA A 54 4.85 -10.62 8.22
C ALA A 54 4.77 -9.33 7.39
N LEU A 55 4.72 -9.43 6.05
CA LEU A 55 4.55 -8.28 5.16
C LEU A 55 3.20 -7.61 5.32
N ALA A 56 2.11 -8.38 5.41
CA ALA A 56 0.76 -7.88 5.64
C ALA A 56 0.66 -7.17 7.00
N GLN A 57 1.26 -7.71 8.05
CA GLN A 57 1.33 -7.06 9.37
C GLN A 57 2.13 -5.76 9.33
N ARG A 58 3.22 -5.71 8.57
CA ARG A 58 3.97 -4.46 8.35
C ARG A 58 3.10 -3.44 7.60
N ALA A 59 2.41 -3.85 6.55
CA ALA A 59 1.55 -2.98 5.75
C ALA A 59 0.38 -2.40 6.56
N ALA A 60 -0.22 -3.20 7.45
CA ALA A 60 -1.30 -2.78 8.33
C ALA A 60 -0.88 -1.78 9.43
N ARG A 61 0.42 -1.52 9.59
CA ARG A 61 0.98 -0.57 10.56
C ARG A 61 1.51 0.72 9.90
N LEU A 62 1.32 0.86 8.59
CA LEU A 62 1.62 2.09 7.86
C LEU A 62 0.64 3.21 8.24
#